data_AF-A0A814D9Z6-F1
#
_entry.id   AF-A0A814D9Z6-F1
#
_cell.length_a   1.000
_cell.length_b   1.000
_cell.length_c   1.000
_cell.angle_alpha   90.00
_cell.angle_beta   90.00
_cell.angle_gamma   90.00
#
_symmetry.space_group_name_H-M   'P 1'
#
loop_
_entity.id
_entity.type
_entity.pdbx_description
1 polymer ?
#
loop_
_entity_poly.entity_id
_entity_poly.type
_entity_poly.pdbx_seq_one_letter_code
_entity_poly.pdbx_strand_id
1 'polypeptide(L)'
;MELPHLGQHCTFKECNRLDFLPMKCDLCSAILCKDHIKYEEHRCPSSYRKNIQVPICPLCNQAVTSQIRDQPPDVIISAHIDRDCKSDPALKKRQKVFSNKCSLITCKQREVIQVKCDKCLQTYCIKHRFPEDHKCQGFQNTGRTINRAGAAALERMNKANTTTTTTMNEDEALALAIKLSLNQRTQEDQDYLLAKALHESEQEEARRNRNTSIKNKA
;
A
#
# COMPACT_ATOMS: atom_id res chain seq x y z
N MET A 1 26.87 -36.40 67.54
CA MET A 1 27.62 -35.55 66.59
C MET A 1 26.64 -35.15 65.52
N GLU A 2 26.09 -33.93 65.61
CA GLU A 2 25.10 -33.45 64.65
C GLU A 2 25.81 -32.68 63.54
N LEU A 3 25.53 -33.03 62.27
CA LEU A 3 25.99 -32.32 61.08
C LEU A 3 24.81 -31.48 60.57
N PRO A 4 24.56 -30.25 61.07
CA PRO A 4 23.22 -29.69 61.00
C PRO A 4 22.85 -29.03 59.66
N HIS A 5 23.70 -29.05 58.62
CA HIS A 5 23.43 -28.30 57.39
C HIS A 5 24.21 -28.80 56.15
N LEU A 6 24.39 -30.11 55.97
CA LEU A 6 25.05 -30.63 54.77
C LEU A 6 24.04 -30.91 53.66
N GLY A 7 24.13 -30.14 52.57
CA GLY A 7 23.31 -30.30 51.37
C GLY A 7 22.47 -29.06 51.05
N GLN A 8 22.05 -28.93 49.80
CA GLN A 8 21.14 -27.86 49.36
C GLN A 8 19.94 -28.47 48.64
N HIS A 9 18.80 -27.78 48.71
CA HIS A 9 17.59 -28.19 48.02
C HIS A 9 17.67 -27.88 46.53
N CYS A 10 17.11 -28.78 45.72
CA CYS A 10 16.85 -28.49 44.32
C CYS A 10 15.90 -27.29 44.18
N THR A 11 16.27 -26.31 43.35
CA THR A 11 15.47 -25.09 43.11
C THR A 11 14.22 -25.36 42.26
N PHE A 12 14.07 -26.57 41.72
CA PHE A 12 12.91 -26.96 40.93
C PHE A 12 11.69 -27.20 41.81
N LYS A 13 10.58 -26.53 41.49
CA LYS A 13 9.36 -26.44 42.32
C LYS A 13 8.74 -27.80 42.64
N GLU A 14 8.85 -28.77 41.74
CA GLU A 14 8.25 -30.09 41.89
C GLU A 14 9.17 -31.10 42.59
N CYS A 15 10.46 -30.78 42.80
CA CYS A 15 11.43 -31.72 43.38
C CYS A 15 11.76 -31.39 44.83
N ASN A 16 12.23 -30.17 45.12
CA ASN A 16 12.67 -29.69 46.44
C ASN A 16 13.54 -30.67 47.28
N ARG A 17 14.13 -31.68 46.63
CA ARG A 17 14.90 -32.73 47.29
C ARG A 17 16.22 -32.16 47.80
N LEU A 18 16.61 -32.56 49.02
CA LEU A 18 17.94 -32.31 49.57
C LEU A 18 18.96 -33.16 48.81
N ASP A 19 19.88 -32.51 48.12
CA ASP A 19 21.02 -33.16 47.49
C ASP A 19 22.30 -32.77 48.23
N PHE A 20 23.13 -33.77 48.54
CA PHE A 20 24.40 -33.59 49.23
C PHE A 20 25.49 -33.07 48.29
N LEU A 21 25.26 -33.17 46.96
CA LEU A 21 26.14 -32.62 45.93
C LEU A 21 25.38 -31.55 45.10
N PRO A 22 25.32 -30.31 45.59
CA PRO A 22 24.63 -29.24 44.87
C PRO A 22 25.33 -28.91 43.55
N MET A 23 24.65 -29.17 42.44
CA MET A 23 25.15 -28.84 41.11
C MET A 23 24.54 -27.52 40.63
N LYS A 24 25.38 -26.65 40.09
CA LYS A 24 24.96 -25.35 39.55
C LYS A 24 24.78 -25.46 38.04
N CYS A 25 23.66 -24.98 37.53
CA CYS A 25 23.44 -24.85 36.11
C CYS A 25 24.34 -23.76 35.51
N ASP A 26 25.11 -24.07 34.44
CA ASP A 26 26.00 -23.10 33.78
C ASP A 26 25.28 -21.84 33.25
N LEU A 27 23.97 -21.92 33.02
CA LEU A 27 23.20 -20.90 32.30
C LEU A 27 22.30 -20.05 33.21
N CYS A 28 21.64 -20.67 34.18
CA CYS A 28 20.73 -19.98 35.10
C CYS A 28 21.23 -19.95 36.55
N SER A 29 22.43 -20.51 36.81
CA SER A 29 23.07 -20.61 38.12
C SER A 29 22.23 -21.23 39.24
N ALA A 30 21.08 -21.84 38.92
CA ALA A 30 20.22 -22.53 39.86
C ALA A 30 20.88 -23.80 40.41
N ILE A 31 20.59 -24.13 41.67
CA ILE A 31 21.07 -25.33 42.35
C ILE A 31 20.09 -26.46 42.05
N LEU A 32 20.59 -27.54 41.45
CA LEU A 32 19.79 -28.65 40.95
C LEU A 32 20.38 -29.97 41.43
N CYS A 33 19.51 -30.97 41.57
CA CYS A 33 19.93 -32.34 41.88
C CYS A 33 20.34 -33.09 40.60
N LYS A 34 20.85 -34.32 40.77
CA LYS A 34 21.23 -35.22 39.66
C LYS A 34 20.16 -35.36 38.57
N ASP A 35 18.90 -35.41 38.96
CA ASP A 35 17.77 -35.69 38.07
C ASP A 35 17.17 -34.43 37.40
N HIS A 36 17.63 -33.23 37.79
CA HIS A 36 17.12 -31.96 37.25
C HIS A 36 18.21 -31.06 36.67
N ILE A 37 19.46 -31.51 36.62
CA ILE A 37 20.59 -30.71 36.11
C ILE A 37 20.50 -30.45 34.60
N LYS A 38 19.80 -31.31 33.83
CA LYS A 38 19.62 -31.10 32.39
C LYS A 38 18.68 -29.93 32.14
N TYR A 39 18.96 -29.16 31.09
CA TYR A 39 18.22 -27.94 30.76
C TYR A 39 16.72 -28.15 30.52
N GLU A 40 16.34 -29.30 29.96
CA GLU A 40 14.95 -29.66 29.66
C GLU A 40 14.17 -30.03 30.93
N GLU A 41 14.82 -30.72 31.88
CA GLU A 41 14.21 -31.23 33.11
C GLU A 41 13.80 -30.09 34.04
N HIS A 42 14.60 -29.02 34.15
CA HIS A 42 14.27 -27.85 34.97
C HIS A 42 13.73 -26.65 34.19
N ARG A 43 13.46 -26.81 32.88
CA ARG A 43 13.01 -25.74 31.96
C ARG A 43 13.85 -24.47 32.11
N CYS A 44 15.15 -24.61 31.86
CA CYS A 44 16.11 -23.52 32.06
C CYS A 44 15.67 -22.25 31.32
N PRO A 45 15.54 -21.09 32.01
CA PRO A 45 15.15 -19.83 31.37
C PRO A 45 16.20 -19.37 30.35
N SER A 46 17.44 -19.80 30.52
CA SER A 46 18.59 -19.44 29.70
C SER A 46 18.99 -20.53 28.70
N SER A 47 18.17 -21.56 28.49
CA SER A 47 18.44 -22.67 27.55
C SER A 47 18.76 -22.19 26.12
N TYR A 48 18.18 -21.06 25.71
CA TYR A 48 18.37 -20.44 24.40
C TYR A 48 19.82 -20.08 24.08
N ARG A 49 20.70 -19.90 25.09
CA ARG A 49 22.11 -19.53 24.87
C ARG A 49 22.99 -20.69 24.37
N LYS A 50 22.59 -21.95 24.56
CA LYS A 50 23.31 -23.14 24.03
C LYS A 50 22.72 -23.68 22.72
N ASN A 51 21.49 -23.26 22.35
CA ASN A 51 20.87 -23.60 21.07
C ASN A 51 21.28 -22.59 19.99
N ILE A 52 22.51 -22.71 19.49
CA ILE A 52 23.06 -21.84 18.44
C ILE A 52 22.43 -22.24 17.09
N GLN A 53 21.21 -21.75 16.85
CA GLN A 53 20.57 -21.80 15.54
C GLN A 53 20.79 -20.46 14.86
N VAL A 54 21.27 -20.48 13.61
CA VAL A 54 21.41 -19.25 12.82
C VAL A 54 20.04 -18.91 12.23
N PRO A 55 19.36 -17.86 12.70
CA PRO A 55 18.05 -17.53 12.18
C PRO A 55 18.15 -16.99 10.75
N ILE A 56 17.18 -17.39 9.91
CA ILE A 56 17.04 -16.91 8.54
C ILE A 56 15.99 -15.80 8.53
N CYS A 57 16.29 -14.69 7.84
CA CYS A 57 15.31 -13.63 7.66
C CYS A 57 14.23 -14.07 6.66
N PRO A 58 12.93 -13.98 7.01
CA PRO A 58 11.83 -14.40 6.12
C PRO A 58 11.63 -13.49 4.90
N LEU A 59 12.24 -12.30 4.87
CA LEU A 59 12.06 -11.33 3.78
C LEU A 59 13.18 -11.40 2.72
N CYS A 60 14.41 -11.73 3.12
CA CYS A 60 15.56 -11.78 2.21
C CYS A 60 16.23 -13.14 2.13
N ASN A 61 15.78 -14.13 2.91
CA ASN A 61 16.37 -15.47 3.03
C ASN A 61 17.87 -15.48 3.36
N GLN A 62 18.40 -14.38 3.89
CA GLN A 62 19.79 -14.28 4.31
C GLN A 62 19.91 -14.69 5.78
N ALA A 63 20.93 -15.50 6.07
CA ALA A 63 21.33 -15.82 7.43
C ALA A 63 21.69 -14.52 8.17
N VAL A 64 21.01 -14.25 9.28
CA VAL A 64 21.24 -13.03 10.06
C VAL A 64 22.43 -13.27 10.98
N THR A 65 23.56 -12.64 10.68
CA THR A 65 24.77 -12.79 11.49
C THR A 65 24.65 -11.95 12.77
N SER A 66 24.57 -12.64 13.89
CA SER A 66 24.35 -12.10 15.22
C SER A 66 25.55 -11.30 15.73
N GLN A 67 25.62 -10.00 15.43
CA GLN A 67 26.54 -9.08 16.11
C GLN A 67 26.12 -8.77 17.56
N ILE A 68 25.01 -9.33 18.04
CA ILE A 68 24.55 -9.18 19.42
C ILE A 68 24.47 -10.58 20.04
N ARG A 69 25.50 -10.94 20.81
CA ARG A 69 25.47 -12.12 21.68
C ARG A 69 24.44 -11.83 22.79
N ASP A 70 23.61 -12.82 23.12
CA ASP A 70 22.61 -12.84 24.20
C ASP A 70 21.18 -12.35 23.94
N GLN A 71 20.81 -11.98 22.71
CA GLN A 71 19.41 -11.66 22.37
C GLN A 71 18.68 -12.85 21.75
N PRO A 72 17.37 -13.02 22.00
CA PRO A 72 16.61 -14.10 21.37
C PRO A 72 16.52 -13.91 19.85
N PRO A 73 16.35 -15.01 19.08
CA PRO A 73 16.33 -14.97 17.61
C PRO A 73 15.35 -13.94 17.04
N ASP A 74 14.16 -13.82 17.62
CA ASP A 74 13.11 -12.91 17.14
C ASP A 74 13.54 -11.44 17.17
N VAL A 75 14.28 -11.03 18.20
CA VAL A 75 14.78 -9.65 18.35
C VAL A 75 15.88 -9.38 17.33
N ILE A 76 16.75 -10.35 17.07
CA ILE A 76 17.83 -10.23 16.08
C ILE A 76 17.25 -10.14 14.67
N ILE A 77 16.27 -10.98 14.33
CA ILE A 77 15.57 -10.95 13.03
C ILE A 77 14.85 -9.61 12.86
N SER A 78 14.13 -9.15 13.90
CA SER A 78 13.42 -7.86 13.86
C SER A 78 14.38 -6.68 13.64
N ALA A 79 15.50 -6.66 14.36
CA ALA A 79 16.53 -5.64 14.20
C ALA A 79 17.11 -5.65 12.78
N HIS A 80 17.38 -6.82 12.21
CA HIS A 80 17.82 -6.96 10.82
C HIS A 80 16.77 -6.42 9.85
N ILE A 81 15.49 -6.78 10.00
CA ILE A 81 14.40 -6.29 9.13
C ILE A 81 14.35 -4.76 9.12
N ASP A 82 14.52 -4.14 10.29
CA ASP A 82 14.42 -2.69 10.45
C ASP A 82 15.71 -1.93 10.08
N ARG A 83 16.89 -2.57 10.12
CA ARG A 83 18.21 -1.91 9.96
C ARG A 83 19.02 -2.33 8.74
N ASP A 84 19.02 -3.60 8.39
CA ASP A 84 20.02 -4.17 7.46
C ASP A 84 19.40 -4.99 6.32
N CYS A 85 18.09 -5.24 6.37
CA CYS A 85 17.40 -6.02 5.35
C CYS A 85 17.29 -5.24 4.03
N LYS A 86 17.80 -5.84 2.96
CA LYS A 86 17.84 -5.29 1.60
C LYS A 86 16.70 -5.79 0.70
N SER A 87 15.74 -6.53 1.26
CA SER A 87 14.58 -7.00 0.49
C SER A 87 13.70 -5.83 0.06
N ASP A 88 13.03 -5.94 -1.10
CA ASP A 88 12.12 -4.90 -1.62
C ASP A 88 11.01 -4.51 -0.60
N PRO A 89 10.38 -5.44 0.14
CA PRO A 89 9.44 -5.08 1.20
C PRO A 89 10.07 -4.29 2.35
N ALA A 90 11.30 -4.62 2.78
CA ALA A 90 11.98 -3.90 3.84
C ALA A 90 12.41 -2.50 3.39
N LEU A 91 12.85 -2.36 2.13
CA LEU A 91 13.16 -1.07 1.53
C LEU A 91 11.92 -0.17 1.43
N LYS A 92 10.77 -0.71 1.05
CA LYS A 92 9.48 0.01 1.04
C LYS A 92 9.07 0.49 2.44
N LYS A 93 9.26 -0.31 3.49
CA LYS A 93 9.02 0.10 4.89
C LYS A 93 9.90 1.28 5.31
N ARG A 94 11.10 1.38 4.74
CA ARG A 94 12.11 2.41 5.03
C ARG A 94 12.07 3.60 4.08
N GLN A 95 11.27 3.53 3.01
CA GLN A 95 11.12 4.67 2.11
C GLN A 95 10.63 5.89 2.89
N LYS A 96 11.12 7.06 2.50
CA LYS A 96 10.82 8.33 3.18
C LYS A 96 9.31 8.56 3.14
N VAL A 97 8.65 8.30 4.26
CA VAL A 97 7.20 8.49 4.47
C VAL A 97 6.78 9.90 4.03
N PHE A 98 7.59 10.92 4.29
CA PHE A 98 7.39 12.28 3.80
C PHE A 98 8.25 12.58 2.57
N SER A 99 7.83 12.11 1.39
CA SER A 99 8.57 12.32 0.14
C SER A 99 8.13 13.58 -0.62
N ASN A 100 6.85 13.94 -0.55
CA ASN A 100 6.21 14.96 -1.38
C ASN A 100 6.45 16.37 -0.85
N LYS A 101 7.37 17.11 -1.45
CA LYS A 101 7.65 18.51 -1.09
C LYS A 101 6.58 19.45 -1.66
N CYS A 102 6.22 20.47 -0.89
CA CYS A 102 5.41 21.58 -1.41
C CYS A 102 6.21 22.39 -2.44
N SER A 103 5.61 22.67 -3.60
CA SER A 103 6.21 23.49 -4.67
C SER A 103 6.14 25.00 -4.40
N LEU A 104 5.45 25.43 -3.33
CA LEU A 104 5.44 26.83 -2.93
C LEU A 104 6.79 27.18 -2.27
N ILE A 105 7.51 28.15 -2.84
CA ILE A 105 8.89 28.53 -2.42
C ILE A 105 8.97 28.87 -0.92
N THR A 106 7.91 29.48 -0.37
CA THR A 106 7.83 29.86 1.05
C THR A 106 7.53 28.69 1.99
N CYS A 107 7.16 27.52 1.46
CA CYS A 107 6.74 26.36 2.24
C CYS A 107 7.75 25.20 2.13
N LYS A 108 8.32 24.81 3.27
CA LYS A 108 9.25 23.65 3.37
C LYS A 108 8.57 22.35 3.82
N GLN A 109 7.24 22.34 3.89
CA GLN A 109 6.48 21.17 4.36
C GLN A 109 6.56 20.02 3.35
N ARG A 110 6.67 18.80 3.88
CA ARG A 110 6.67 17.56 3.11
C ARG A 110 5.51 16.71 3.58
N GLU A 111 4.70 16.22 2.66
CA GLU A 111 3.54 15.40 2.96
C GLU A 111 3.79 13.94 2.62
N VAL A 112 3.02 13.07 3.27
CA VAL A 112 2.98 11.64 2.97
C VAL A 112 2.26 11.38 1.65
N ILE A 113 1.18 12.12 1.42
CA ILE A 113 0.33 11.98 0.25
C ILE A 113 0.72 13.04 -0.79
N GLN A 114 0.71 12.63 -2.07
CA GLN A 114 0.94 13.55 -3.18
C GLN A 114 -0.35 14.34 -3.48
N VAL A 115 -0.43 15.60 -3.06
CA VAL A 115 -1.56 16.48 -3.38
C VAL A 115 -1.22 17.33 -4.60
N LYS A 116 -1.82 17.03 -5.76
CA LYS A 116 -1.64 17.78 -7.00
C LYS A 116 -2.75 18.83 -7.13
N CYS A 117 -2.41 20.02 -7.61
CA CYS A 117 -3.41 21.03 -7.99
C CYS A 117 -3.97 20.74 -9.40
N ASP A 118 -5.28 20.83 -9.61
CA ASP A 118 -5.89 20.54 -10.92
C ASP A 118 -5.51 21.55 -12.02
N LYS A 119 -5.21 22.80 -11.62
CA LYS A 119 -4.91 23.90 -12.56
C LYS A 119 -3.44 23.97 -12.98
N CYS A 120 -2.50 23.60 -12.10
CA CYS A 120 -1.06 23.69 -12.38
C CYS A 120 -0.33 22.35 -12.24
N LEU A 121 -1.00 21.28 -11.80
CA LEU A 121 -0.45 19.92 -11.61
C LEU A 121 0.82 19.83 -10.73
N GLN A 122 1.19 20.91 -10.03
CA GLN A 122 2.28 20.92 -9.08
C GLN A 122 1.82 20.33 -7.75
N THR A 123 2.79 19.77 -7.02
CA THR A 123 2.56 19.17 -5.70
C THR A 123 2.61 20.20 -4.60
N TYR A 124 1.59 20.24 -3.75
CA TYR A 124 1.53 21.11 -2.59
C TYR A 124 1.28 20.32 -1.30
N CYS A 125 1.47 20.96 -0.15
CA CYS A 125 1.08 20.36 1.12
C CYS A 125 -0.42 20.53 1.37
N ILE A 126 -0.98 19.88 2.40
CA ILE A 126 -2.43 19.94 2.68
C ILE A 126 -2.87 21.40 2.94
N LYS A 127 -2.00 22.21 3.56
CA LYS A 127 -2.23 23.64 3.81
C LYS A 127 -2.24 24.52 2.56
N HIS A 128 -1.59 24.08 1.48
CA HIS A 128 -1.49 24.85 0.24
C HIS A 128 -2.17 24.12 -0.93
N ARG A 129 -3.13 23.23 -0.65
CA ARG A 129 -3.86 22.46 -1.66
C ARG A 129 -4.71 23.37 -2.55
N PHE A 130 -5.29 24.43 -1.98
CA PHE A 130 -6.20 25.29 -2.72
C PHE A 130 -5.43 26.31 -3.58
N PRO A 131 -5.99 26.71 -4.74
CA PRO A 131 -5.35 27.67 -5.65
C PRO A 131 -4.99 29.02 -5.02
N GLU A 132 -5.74 29.46 -4.01
CA GLU A 132 -5.55 30.73 -3.32
C GLU A 132 -4.30 30.70 -2.42
N ASP A 133 -4.09 29.57 -1.73
CA ASP A 133 -3.01 29.39 -0.76
C ASP A 133 -1.62 29.33 -1.40
N HIS A 134 -1.54 28.94 -2.68
CA HIS A 134 -0.26 28.86 -3.40
C HIS A 134 -0.13 29.81 -4.60
N LYS A 135 -1.06 30.76 -4.75
CA LYS A 135 -1.08 31.71 -5.87
C LYS A 135 -0.96 30.99 -7.22
N CYS A 136 -1.89 30.08 -7.49
CA CYS A 136 -1.87 29.22 -8.67
C CYS A 136 -1.78 30.02 -9.98
N GLN A 137 -0.69 29.83 -10.73
CA GLN A 137 -0.47 30.46 -12.04
C GLN A 137 -0.93 29.57 -13.22
N GLY A 138 -1.61 28.46 -12.94
CA GLY A 138 -2.06 27.50 -13.95
C GLY A 138 -0.90 26.78 -14.64
N PHE A 139 -1.18 26.18 -15.81
CA PHE A 139 -0.19 25.42 -16.59
C PHE A 139 0.98 26.27 -17.12
N GLN A 140 0.81 27.58 -17.21
CA GLN A 140 1.74 28.48 -17.91
C GLN A 140 3.13 28.56 -17.26
N ASN A 141 3.26 28.28 -15.95
CA ASN A 141 4.53 28.33 -15.23
C ASN A 141 5.05 26.97 -14.72
N THR A 142 4.51 25.87 -15.25
CA THR A 142 4.82 24.54 -14.72
C THR A 142 6.12 23.93 -15.25
N GLY A 143 6.88 24.67 -16.07
CA GLY A 143 8.11 24.19 -16.72
C GLY A 143 7.90 23.00 -17.67
N ARG A 144 6.64 22.52 -17.82
CA ARG A 144 6.25 21.52 -18.79
C ARG A 144 5.91 22.22 -20.09
N THR A 145 6.77 22.06 -21.08
CA THR A 145 6.48 22.42 -22.45
C THR A 145 5.28 21.61 -22.93
N ILE A 146 4.24 22.30 -23.40
CA ILE A 146 3.10 21.63 -24.01
C ILE A 146 3.59 21.07 -25.34
N ASN A 147 3.40 19.76 -25.58
CA ASN A 147 3.75 19.14 -26.85
C ASN A 147 3.05 19.87 -28.00
N ARG A 148 3.66 19.88 -29.19
CA ARG A 148 3.14 20.59 -30.38
C ARG A 148 1.67 20.26 -30.69
N ALA A 149 1.23 19.03 -30.42
CA ALA A 149 -0.16 18.61 -30.55
C ALA A 149 -1.11 19.29 -29.54
N GLY A 150 -0.68 19.47 -28.28
CA GLY A 150 -1.44 20.17 -27.25
C GLY A 150 -1.49 21.68 -27.49
N ALA A 151 -0.41 22.28 -27.98
CA ALA A 151 -0.40 23.69 -28.39
C ALA A 151 -1.40 23.94 -29.54
N ALA A 152 -1.39 23.07 -30.56
CA ALA A 152 -2.34 23.16 -31.67
C ALA A 152 -3.81 22.96 -31.25
N ALA A 153 -4.08 22.16 -30.20
CA ALA A 153 -5.43 21.99 -29.67
C ALA A 153 -5.94 23.26 -28.97
N LEU A 154 -5.07 23.94 -28.20
CA LEU A 154 -5.40 25.22 -27.56
C LEU A 154 -5.61 26.35 -28.58
N GLU A 155 -4.81 26.40 -29.64
CA GLU A 155 -5.01 27.36 -30.75
C GLU A 155 -6.35 27.14 -31.46
N ARG A 156 -6.75 25.88 -31.67
CA ARG A 156 -8.08 25.56 -32.23
C ARG A 156 -9.22 25.99 -31.30
N MET A 157 -9.05 25.85 -29.98
CA MET A 157 -10.06 26.23 -28.99
C MET A 157 -10.23 27.76 -28.90
N ASN A 158 -9.14 28.52 -28.97
CA ASN A 158 -9.21 29.98 -29.02
C ASN A 158 -9.83 30.48 -30.33
N LYS A 159 -9.54 29.83 -31.46
CA LYS A 159 -10.15 30.16 -32.76
C LYS A 159 -11.66 29.85 -32.77
N ALA A 160 -12.07 28.75 -32.14
CA ALA A 160 -13.50 28.42 -31.97
C ALA A 160 -14.25 29.51 -31.17
N ASN A 161 -13.66 30.02 -30.07
CA ASN A 161 -14.26 31.10 -29.28
C ASN A 161 -14.34 32.45 -30.03
N THR A 162 -13.43 32.73 -30.96
CA THR A 162 -13.48 33.96 -31.79
C THR A 162 -14.46 33.87 -32.95
N THR A 163 -14.84 32.66 -33.38
CA THR A 163 -15.76 32.47 -34.52
C THR A 163 -17.23 32.38 -34.09
N THR A 164 -17.51 32.19 -32.80
CA THR A 164 -18.88 32.14 -32.26
C THR A 164 -19.39 33.48 -31.71
N THR A 165 -18.61 34.55 -31.71
CA THR A 165 -19.05 35.87 -31.21
C THR A 165 -19.49 36.86 -32.29
N THR A 166 -19.54 36.47 -33.57
CA THR A 166 -19.87 37.42 -34.65
C THR A 166 -21.09 37.10 -35.51
N THR A 167 -21.79 35.96 -35.35
CA THR A 167 -22.97 35.68 -36.23
C THR A 167 -24.11 34.86 -35.61
N MET A 168 -24.39 34.93 -34.31
CA MET A 168 -25.63 34.34 -33.76
C MET A 168 -26.25 35.30 -32.73
N ASN A 169 -27.53 35.61 -32.89
CA ASN A 169 -28.27 36.41 -31.92
C ASN A 169 -28.40 35.64 -30.60
N GLU A 170 -28.38 36.35 -29.47
CA GLU A 170 -28.37 35.77 -28.11
C GLU A 170 -29.50 34.77 -27.88
N ASP A 171 -30.68 35.02 -28.47
CA ASP A 171 -31.85 34.15 -28.39
C ASP A 171 -31.66 32.80 -29.12
N GLU A 172 -30.91 32.78 -30.23
CA GLU A 172 -30.66 31.57 -31.02
C GLU A 172 -29.62 30.67 -30.33
N ALA A 173 -28.61 31.28 -29.71
CA ALA A 173 -27.62 30.58 -28.90
C ALA A 173 -28.25 29.93 -27.65
N LEU A 174 -29.18 30.63 -26.99
CA LEU A 174 -29.89 30.12 -25.82
C LEU A 174 -30.83 28.97 -26.18
N ALA A 175 -31.56 29.09 -27.30
CA ALA A 175 -32.46 28.03 -27.79
C ALA A 175 -31.70 26.74 -28.14
N LEU A 176 -30.50 26.84 -28.71
CA LEU A 176 -29.62 25.70 -28.97
C LEU A 176 -29.10 25.06 -27.68
N ALA A 177 -28.65 25.87 -26.72
CA ALA A 177 -28.17 25.37 -25.42
C ALA A 177 -29.26 24.61 -24.65
N ILE A 178 -30.49 25.13 -24.63
CA ILE A 178 -31.64 24.46 -23.99
C ILE A 178 -31.98 23.14 -24.70
N LYS A 179 -31.96 23.11 -26.04
CA LYS A 179 -32.16 21.86 -26.80
C LYS A 179 -31.09 20.81 -26.51
N LEU A 180 -29.83 21.23 -26.35
CA LEU A 180 -28.72 20.34 -26.00
C LEU A 180 -28.82 19.82 -24.56
N SER A 181 -29.23 20.65 -23.60
CA SER A 181 -29.48 20.24 -22.21
C SER A 181 -30.70 19.31 -22.08
N LEU A 182 -31.76 19.54 -22.85
CA LEU A 182 -32.93 18.64 -22.90
C LEU A 182 -32.64 17.31 -23.61
N ASN A 183 -31.60 17.26 -24.45
CA ASN A 183 -31.14 16.05 -25.13
C ASN A 183 -30.04 15.28 -24.38
N GLN A 184 -29.72 15.63 -23.13
CA GLN A 184 -28.92 14.76 -22.26
C GLN A 184 -29.75 13.56 -21.80
N ARG A 185 -30.03 12.64 -22.74
CA ARG A 185 -30.28 11.25 -22.39
C ARG A 185 -29.02 10.72 -21.73
N THR A 186 -29.16 10.07 -20.59
CA THR A 186 -28.00 9.49 -19.91
C THR A 186 -27.37 8.46 -20.84
N GLN A 187 -26.06 8.25 -20.71
CA GLN A 187 -25.35 7.27 -21.54
C GLN A 187 -25.98 5.87 -21.40
N GLU A 188 -26.51 5.56 -20.22
CA GLU A 188 -27.27 4.34 -19.92
C GLU A 188 -28.57 4.21 -20.73
N ASP A 189 -29.31 5.31 -20.93
CA ASP A 189 -30.53 5.31 -21.75
C ASP A 189 -30.21 5.02 -23.23
N GLN A 190 -29.08 5.50 -23.73
CA GLN A 190 -28.65 5.25 -25.10
C GLN A 190 -28.24 3.79 -25.30
N ASP A 191 -27.47 3.25 -24.35
CA ASP A 191 -27.03 1.84 -24.37
C ASP A 191 -28.22 0.88 -24.28
N TYR A 192 -29.22 1.21 -23.46
CA TYR A 192 -30.45 0.43 -23.35
C TYR A 192 -31.26 0.42 -24.67
N LEU A 193 -31.39 1.56 -25.33
CA LEU A 193 -32.11 1.67 -26.61
C LEU A 193 -31.40 0.90 -27.73
N LEU A 194 -30.07 0.95 -27.78
CA LEU A 194 -29.28 0.19 -28.74
C LEU A 194 -29.43 -1.33 -28.52
N ALA A 195 -29.36 -1.78 -27.27
CA ALA A 195 -29.54 -3.19 -26.93
C ALA A 195 -30.91 -3.72 -27.32
N LYS A 196 -31.97 -2.92 -27.10
CA LYS A 196 -33.33 -3.26 -27.51
C LYS A 196 -33.47 -3.38 -29.03
N ALA A 197 -32.89 -2.45 -29.79
CA ALA A 197 -32.93 -2.47 -31.25
C ALA A 197 -32.22 -3.70 -31.84
N LEU A 198 -31.06 -4.07 -31.28
CA LEU A 198 -30.33 -5.27 -31.70
C LEU A 198 -31.16 -6.54 -31.44
N HIS A 199 -31.78 -6.64 -30.25
CA HIS A 199 -32.61 -7.78 -29.90
C HIS A 199 -33.83 -7.94 -30.83
N GLU A 200 -34.49 -6.83 -31.17
CA GLU A 200 -35.62 -6.84 -32.12
C GLU A 200 -35.16 -7.31 -33.51
N SER A 201 -33.99 -6.85 -33.98
CA SER A 201 -33.44 -7.27 -35.28
C SER A 201 -33.10 -8.76 -35.32
N GLU A 202 -32.50 -9.31 -34.26
CA GLU A 202 -32.20 -10.74 -34.14
C GLU A 202 -33.47 -11.59 -34.14
N GLN A 203 -34.53 -11.12 -33.45
CA GLN A 203 -35.82 -11.80 -33.45
C GLN A 203 -36.46 -11.78 -34.85
N GLU A 204 -36.37 -10.67 -35.57
CA GLU A 204 -36.87 -10.57 -36.94
C GLU A 204 -36.10 -11.47 -37.90
N GLU A 205 -34.78 -11.53 -37.80
CA GLU A 205 -33.96 -12.45 -38.59
C GLU A 205 -34.28 -13.91 -38.27
N ALA A 206 -34.46 -14.26 -36.99
CA ALA A 206 -34.88 -15.59 -36.60
C ALA A 206 -36.27 -15.95 -37.17
N ARG A 207 -37.22 -15.00 -37.19
CA ARG A 207 -38.54 -15.17 -37.82
C ARG A 207 -38.42 -15.34 -39.34
N ARG A 208 -37.59 -14.53 -40.00
CA ARG A 208 -37.33 -14.65 -41.44
C ARG A 208 -36.74 -16.01 -41.79
N ASN A 209 -35.74 -16.47 -41.02
CA ASN A 209 -35.10 -17.78 -41.21
C ASN A 209 -36.06 -18.96 -40.95
N ARG A 210 -36.98 -18.84 -39.99
CA ARG A 210 -38.05 -19.84 -39.81
C ARG A 210 -39.00 -19.88 -41.01
N ASN A 211 -39.39 -18.72 -41.53
CA ASN A 211 -40.30 -18.63 -42.68
C ASN A 211 -39.66 -19.13 -43.99
N THR A 212 -38.36 -18.92 -44.21
CA THR A 212 -37.65 -19.48 -45.37
C THR A 212 -37.49 -20.99 -45.23
N SER A 213 -37.25 -21.51 -44.02
CA SER A 213 -37.15 -22.95 -43.76
C SER A 213 -38.49 -23.68 -43.97
N ILE A 214 -39.63 -23.05 -43.66
CA ILE A 214 -40.97 -23.60 -43.92
C ILE A 214 -41.28 -23.64 -45.42
N LYS A 215 -40.92 -22.59 -46.18
CA LYS A 215 -41.15 -22.55 -47.63
C LYS A 215 -40.32 -23.56 -48.43
N ASN A 216 -39.16 -23.98 -47.91
CA ASN A 216 -38.30 -24.98 -48.56
C ASN A 216 -38.67 -26.44 -48.23
N LYS A 217 -39.68 -26.67 -47.38
CA LYS A 217 -40.15 -28.00 -46.94
C LYS A 217 -41.52 -28.40 -47.51
N ALA A 218 -42.17 -27.51 -48.26
CA ALA A 218 -43.37 -27.78 -49.05
C ALA A 218 -42.98 -27.93 -50.53
#